data_AF-A0A0L0CM99-F1
#
_entry.id   AF-A0A0L0CM99-F1
#
_cell.length_a   1.000
_cell.length_b   1.000
_cell.length_c   1.000
_cell.angle_alpha   90.00
_cell.angle_beta   90.00
_cell.angle_gamma   90.00
#
_symmetry.space_group_name_H-M   'P 1'
#
loop_
_entity.id
_entity.type
_entity.pdbx_description
1 polymer ?
#
loop_
_entity_poly.entity_id
_entity_poly.type
_entity_poly.pdbx_seq_one_letter_code
_entity_poly.pdbx_strand_id
1 'polypeptide(L)'
;MSNNSCGDLVDGGSNRENGSNYLKLQQSQVIRNNIHGISQLLNTGLNAECLDTCIKLIEAGVHPQALAEVITQIRREVTALNNDDN
;
A
#
# COMPACT_ATOMS: atom_id res chain seq x y z
N MET A 1 46.26 0.25 -31.49
CA MET A 1 45.58 -0.95 -30.97
C MET A 1 44.93 -0.60 -29.64
N SER A 2 43.62 -0.87 -29.56
CA SER A 2 42.77 -1.10 -28.37
C SER A 2 42.82 -0.13 -27.19
N ASN A 3 41.92 0.86 -27.20
CA ASN A 3 41.32 1.37 -25.97
C ASN A 3 39.93 0.72 -25.82
N ASN A 4 39.86 -0.32 -24.98
CA ASN A 4 38.61 -0.81 -24.37
C ASN A 4 38.21 0.21 -23.28
N SER A 5 37.03 0.82 -23.38
CA SER A 5 35.74 0.30 -22.88
C SER A 5 35.61 0.43 -21.37
N CYS A 6 34.84 1.41 -20.91
CA CYS A 6 33.86 1.22 -19.84
C CYS A 6 32.94 2.45 -19.88
N GLY A 7 31.66 2.22 -20.20
CA GLY A 7 30.64 3.24 -20.09
C GLY A 7 30.37 3.50 -18.61
N ASP A 8 30.50 4.74 -18.18
CA ASP A 8 29.96 5.17 -16.90
C ASP A 8 28.43 5.12 -17.00
N LEU A 9 27.85 4.04 -16.46
CA LEU A 9 26.44 3.99 -16.16
C LEU A 9 26.16 5.04 -15.09
N VAL A 10 25.25 5.94 -15.45
CA VAL A 10 24.50 6.84 -14.58
C VAL A 10 24.10 6.18 -13.26
N ASP A 11 24.82 6.46 -12.17
CA ASP A 11 24.34 6.18 -10.82
C ASP A 11 23.41 7.31 -10.38
N GLY A 12 22.18 7.25 -10.88
CA GLY A 12 21.07 8.03 -10.36
C GLY A 12 20.59 7.39 -9.06
N GLY A 13 21.25 7.71 -7.94
CA GLY A 13 20.91 7.27 -6.59
C GLY A 13 19.46 7.62 -6.21
N SER A 14 18.52 6.77 -6.60
CA SER A 14 17.15 6.77 -6.13
C SER A 14 17.08 5.84 -4.93
N ASN A 15 17.05 6.44 -3.74
CA ASN A 15 16.69 5.79 -2.50
C ASN A 15 15.31 5.09 -2.66
N ARG A 16 15.30 3.80 -3.01
CA ARG A 16 14.09 2.98 -3.24
C ARG A 16 14.06 1.71 -2.39
N GLU A 17 14.68 1.73 -1.22
CA GLU A 17 14.74 0.56 -0.34
C GLU A 17 13.38 0.17 0.29
N ASN A 18 12.32 0.98 0.13
CA ASN A 18 11.00 0.65 0.71
C ASN A 18 10.18 -0.38 -0.09
N GLY A 19 10.48 -0.64 -1.36
CA GLY A 19 9.69 -1.58 -2.19
C GLY A 19 9.83 -3.05 -1.82
N SER A 20 10.78 -3.40 -0.93
CA SER A 20 11.14 -4.79 -0.63
C SER A 20 10.23 -5.46 0.41
N ASN A 21 9.57 -4.69 1.29
CA ASN A 21 8.73 -5.25 2.36
C ASN A 21 7.34 -5.66 1.84
N TYR A 22 6.67 -4.83 1.04
CA TYR A 22 5.39 -5.18 0.42
C TYR A 22 5.51 -6.41 -0.46
N LEU A 23 6.59 -6.51 -1.25
CA LEU A 23 6.82 -7.68 -2.11
C LEU A 23 6.99 -8.95 -1.27
N LYS A 24 7.67 -8.88 -0.12
CA LYS A 24 7.79 -9.97 0.84
C LYS A 24 6.44 -10.36 1.46
N LEU A 25 5.60 -9.37 1.79
CA LEU A 25 4.25 -9.58 2.31
C LEU A 25 3.31 -10.20 1.26
N GLN A 26 3.40 -9.76 0.00
CA GLN A 26 2.63 -10.32 -1.11
C GLN A 26 3.06 -11.74 -1.48
N GLN A 27 4.36 -12.01 -1.46
CA GLN A 27 4.89 -13.36 -1.68
C GLN A 27 4.44 -14.33 -0.57
N SER A 28 4.25 -13.82 0.66
CA SER A 28 3.76 -14.61 1.79
C SER A 28 2.23 -14.62 1.87
N GLN A 29 1.62 -15.62 1.22
CA GLN A 29 0.16 -15.82 1.27
C GLN A 29 -0.38 -15.97 2.71
N VAL A 30 0.42 -16.55 3.62
CA VAL A 30 0.03 -16.74 5.03
C VAL A 30 -0.16 -15.40 5.74
N ILE A 31 0.76 -14.46 5.54
CA ILE A 31 0.69 -13.15 6.19
C ILE A 31 -0.46 -12.34 5.57
N ARG A 32 -0.59 -12.36 4.24
CA ARG A 32 -1.70 -11.71 3.54
C ARG A 32 -3.07 -12.19 4.04
N ASN A 33 -3.24 -13.50 4.17
CA ASN A 33 -4.49 -14.10 4.65
C ASN A 33 -4.75 -13.79 6.13
N ASN A 34 -3.71 -13.74 6.98
CA ASN A 34 -3.87 -13.35 8.38
C ASN A 34 -4.32 -11.88 8.51
N ILE A 35 -3.69 -10.95 7.80
CA ILE A 35 -4.07 -9.53 7.86
C ILE A 35 -5.49 -9.34 7.31
N HIS A 36 -5.84 -10.02 6.22
CA HIS A 36 -7.21 -10.00 5.71
C HIS A 36 -8.20 -10.59 6.71
N GLY A 37 -7.85 -11.70 7.38
CA GLY A 37 -8.64 -12.29 8.45
C GLY A 37 -8.86 -11.36 9.64
N ILE A 38 -7.81 -10.64 10.08
CA ILE A 38 -7.90 -9.62 11.14
C ILE A 38 -8.82 -8.47 10.70
N SER A 39 -8.71 -8.03 9.44
CA SER A 39 -9.57 -7.00 8.86
C SER A 39 -11.05 -7.41 8.84
N GLN A 40 -11.33 -8.68 8.53
CA GLN A 40 -12.69 -9.24 8.57
C GLN A 40 -13.21 -9.36 10.02
N LEU A 41 -12.37 -9.80 10.96
CA LEU A 41 -12.72 -9.91 12.39
C LEU A 41 -13.06 -8.55 13.00
N LEU A 42 -12.30 -7.51 12.64
CA LEU A 42 -12.54 -6.13 13.07
C LEU A 42 -13.69 -5.46 12.29
N ASN A 43 -14.34 -6.21 11.38
CA ASN A 43 -15.42 -5.75 10.51
C ASN A 43 -15.11 -4.41 9.82
N THR A 44 -13.84 -4.18 9.47
CA THR A 44 -13.42 -2.93 8.83
C THR A 44 -13.95 -2.82 7.42
N GLY A 45 -14.45 -3.91 6.81
CA GLY A 45 -15.01 -3.91 5.46
C GLY A 45 -14.00 -3.54 4.36
N LEU A 46 -12.70 -3.63 4.65
CA LEU A 46 -11.65 -3.40 3.67
C LEU A 46 -11.53 -4.61 2.74
N ASN A 47 -11.80 -4.39 1.46
CA ASN A 47 -11.52 -5.37 0.41
C ASN A 47 -10.01 -5.62 0.30
N ALA A 48 -9.59 -6.79 -0.20
CA ALA A 48 -8.18 -7.18 -0.31
C ALA A 48 -7.34 -6.13 -1.08
N GLU A 49 -7.91 -5.52 -2.12
CA GLU A 49 -7.28 -4.48 -2.92
C GLU A 49 -7.12 -3.14 -2.16
N CYS A 50 -8.11 -2.76 -1.35
CA CYS A 50 -8.03 -1.59 -0.48
C CYS A 50 -6.96 -1.78 0.59
N LEU A 51 -6.88 -2.99 1.17
CA LEU A 51 -5.87 -3.35 2.16
C LEU A 51 -4.46 -3.28 1.55
N ASP A 52 -4.28 -3.83 0.34
CA ASP A 52 -3.03 -3.75 -0.42
C ASP A 52 -2.59 -2.29 -0.64
N THR A 53 -3.54 -1.39 -0.92
CA THR A 53 -3.27 0.04 -1.07
C THR A 53 -2.90 0.70 0.26
N CYS A 54 -3.57 0.33 1.36
CA CYS A 54 -3.25 0.86 2.69
C CYS A 54 -1.83 0.49 3.14
N ILE A 55 -1.40 -0.75 2.89
CA ILE A 55 -0.06 -1.22 3.24
C ILE A 55 0.99 -0.43 2.45
N LYS A 56 0.79 -0.19 1.14
CA LYS A 56 1.69 0.65 0.33
C LYS A 56 1.81 2.07 0.87
N LEU A 57 0.71 2.66 1.33
CA LEU A 57 0.71 4.00 1.91
C LEU A 57 1.48 4.03 3.24
N ILE A 58 1.27 3.03 4.10
CA ILE A 58 2.00 2.91 5.37
C ILE A 58 3.50 2.73 5.12
N GLU A 59 3.89 1.95 4.12
CA GLU A 59 5.29 1.80 3.71
C GLU A 59 5.89 3.07 3.08
N ALA A 60 5.06 3.90 2.45
CA ALA A 60 5.48 5.24 2.00
C ALA A 60 5.68 6.23 3.17
N GLY A 61 5.43 5.80 4.42
CA GLY A 61 5.58 6.62 5.63
C GLY A 61 4.29 7.33 6.06
N VAL A 62 3.14 6.97 5.50
CA VAL A 62 1.85 7.53 5.92
C VAL A 62 1.48 7.00 7.29
N HIS A 63 1.09 7.90 8.20
CA HIS A 63 0.68 7.54 9.55
C HIS A 63 -0.63 6.73 9.53
N PRO A 64 -0.70 5.54 10.16
CA PRO A 64 -1.85 4.65 10.08
C PRO A 64 -3.13 5.27 10.66
N GLN A 65 -3.01 6.10 11.71
CA GLN A 65 -4.17 6.79 12.29
C GLN A 65 -4.79 7.80 11.32
N ALA A 66 -3.95 8.58 10.61
CA ALA A 66 -4.43 9.56 9.65
C ALA A 66 -5.07 8.86 8.45
N LEU A 67 -4.48 7.75 8.01
CA LEU A 67 -5.05 6.91 6.96
C LEU A 67 -6.43 6.36 7.35
N ALA A 68 -6.59 5.88 8.59
CA ALA A 68 -7.86 5.36 9.09
C ALA A 68 -8.96 6.45 9.15
N GLU A 69 -8.62 7.66 9.59
CA GLU A 69 -9.53 8.81 9.60
C GLU A 69 -9.99 9.17 8.18
N VAL A 70 -9.06 9.27 7.23
CA VAL A 70 -9.36 9.57 5.83
C VAL A 70 -10.24 8.49 5.21
N ILE A 71 -9.93 7.22 5.40
CA ILE A 71 -10.74 6.10 4.87
C ILE A 71 -12.15 6.12 5.47
N THR A 72 -12.28 6.39 6.77
CA THR A 72 -13.58 6.45 7.44
C THR A 72 -14.41 7.62 6.91
N GLN A 73 -13.79 8.78 6.74
CA GLN A 73 -14.42 9.97 6.19
C GLN A 73 -14.91 9.73 4.76
N ILE A 74 -14.06 9.18 3.88
CA ILE A 74 -14.43 8.85 2.49
C ILE A 74 -15.63 7.90 2.46
N ARG A 75 -15.64 6.85 3.30
CA ARG A 75 -16.76 5.89 3.33
C ARG A 75 -18.05 6.52 3.84
N ARG A 76 -17.95 7.43 4.81
CA ARG A 76 -19.11 8.19 5.31
C ARG A 76 -19.68 9.10 4.22
N GLU A 77 -18.82 9.84 3.52
CA GLU A 77 -19.22 10.73 2.43
C GLU A 77 -19.83 9.97 1.26
N VAL A 78 -19.25 8.85 0.83
CA VAL A 78 -19.82 8.00 -0.24
C VAL A 78 -21.18 7.44 0.16
N THR A 79 -21.34 7.04 1.42
CA THR A 79 -22.63 6.55 1.94
C THR A 79 -23.66 7.68 2.01
N ALA A 80 -23.25 8.89 2.41
CA ALA A 80 -24.11 10.07 2.41
C ALA A 80 -24.57 10.43 0.99
N LEU A 81 -23.66 10.48 0.02
CA LEU A 81 -23.98 10.73 -1.38
C LEU A 81 -24.96 9.70 -1.95
N ASN A 82 -24.75 8.41 -1.67
CA ASN A 82 -25.68 7.36 -2.12
C ASN A 82 -27.07 7.44 -1.47
N ASN A 83 -27.18 8.02 -0.27
CA ASN A 83 -28.46 8.19 0.43
C ASN A 83 -29.21 9.46 0.00
N ASP A 84 -28.49 10.49 -0.46
CA ASP A 84 -29.08 11.74 -0.96
C ASP A 84 -29.69 11.58 -2.37
N ASP A 85 -29.34 10.51 -3.09
CA ASP A 85 -29.86 10.16 -4.41
C ASP A 85 -31.20 9.36 -4.38
N ASN A 86 -31.84 9.18 -3.23
CA ASN A 86 -33.14 8.46 -3.10
C ASN A 86 -34.20 9.25 -2.33
#